data_AF-A0A9X6AHK3-F1
#
_entry.id   AF-A0A9X6AHK3-F1
#
_cell.length_a   1.000
_cell.length_b   1.000
_cell.length_c   1.000
_cell.angle_alpha   90.00
_cell.angle_beta   90.00
_cell.angle_gamma   90.00
#
_symmetry.space_group_name_H-M   'P 1'
#
loop_
_entity.id
_entity.type
_entity.pdbx_description
1 polymer ?
#
loop_
_entity_poly.entity_id
_entity_poly.type
_entity_poly.pdbx_seq_one_letter_code
_entity_poly.pdbx_strand_id
1 'polypeptide(L)'
;MAGTDREKALDAALAQIERQFGKGAVMRLGERPNEPIEVIPTGSTALDVALGVGGLPRGRVVEVYGPESSGKTTLTLHAVANAQKAGGQVAFVDAEHALDPE
;
A
#
# COMPACT_ATOMS: atom_id res chain seq x y z
N MET A 1 22.45 18.56 -32.66
CA MET A 1 23.63 18.03 -31.92
C MET A 1 23.48 18.16 -30.40
N ALA A 2 22.86 19.21 -29.85
CA ALA A 2 22.67 19.35 -28.39
C ALA A 2 21.69 18.33 -27.74
N GLY A 3 20.74 17.77 -28.50
CA GLY A 3 19.77 16.79 -27.97
C GLY A 3 20.42 15.45 -27.61
N THR A 4 21.34 14.97 -28.45
CA THR A 4 22.02 13.68 -28.29
C THR A 4 23.02 13.66 -27.14
N ASP A 5 23.70 14.78 -26.86
CA ASP A 5 24.64 14.86 -25.73
C ASP A 5 23.92 14.93 -24.39
N ARG A 6 22.74 15.58 -24.35
CA ARG A 6 21.88 15.63 -23.17
C ARG A 6 21.33 14.26 -22.81
N GLU A 7 20.90 13.47 -23.80
CA GLU A 7 20.42 12.10 -23.57
C GLU A 7 21.53 11.19 -23.03
N LYS A 8 22.73 11.23 -23.61
CA LYS A 8 23.87 10.46 -23.10
C LYS A 8 24.25 10.82 -21.68
N ALA A 9 24.26 12.11 -21.34
CA ALA A 9 24.54 12.57 -19.98
C ALA A 9 23.45 12.11 -18.98
N LEU A 10 22.19 12.13 -19.40
CA LEU A 10 21.07 11.62 -18.61
C LEU A 10 21.21 10.12 -18.36
N ASP A 11 21.47 9.32 -19.40
CA ASP A 11 21.61 7.86 -19.27
C ASP A 11 22.79 7.47 -18.38
N ALA A 12 23.92 8.19 -18.49
CA ALA A 12 25.08 7.99 -17.61
C ALA A 12 24.76 8.30 -16.14
N ALA A 13 24.01 9.38 -15.88
CA ALA A 13 23.60 9.74 -14.53
C ALA A 13 22.62 8.71 -13.94
N LEU A 14 21.65 8.24 -14.73
CA LEU A 14 20.71 7.19 -14.31
C LEU A 14 21.46 5.89 -13.96
N ALA A 15 22.39 5.45 -14.83
CA ALA A 15 23.21 4.27 -14.58
C ALA A 15 24.09 4.40 -13.32
N GLN A 16 24.61 5.60 -13.05
CA GLN A 16 25.38 5.86 -11.84
C GLN A 16 24.52 5.72 -10.58
N ILE A 17 23.29 6.24 -10.59
CA ILE A 17 22.34 6.11 -9.47
C ILE A 17 22.01 4.64 -9.23
N GLU A 18 21.69 3.85 -10.26
CA GLU A 18 21.42 2.42 -10.09
C GLU A 18 22.61 1.63 -9.54
N ARG A 19 23.83 1.95 -9.99
CA ARG A 19 25.04 1.28 -9.48
C ARG A 19 25.31 1.58 -8.01
N GLN A 20 24.99 2.80 -7.55
CA GLN A 20 25.23 3.22 -6.17
C GLN A 20 24.14 2.76 -5.20
N PHE A 21 22.87 2.78 -5.63
CA PHE A 21 21.71 2.60 -4.74
C PHE A 21 20.90 1.33 -5.03
N GLY A 22 21.27 0.57 -6.07
CA GLY A 22 20.60 -0.66 -6.47
C GLY A 22 19.61 -0.48 -7.62
N LYS A 23 19.17 -1.61 -8.18
CA LYS A 23 18.17 -1.62 -9.27
C LYS A 23 16.87 -0.98 -8.80
N GLY A 24 16.28 -0.13 -9.66
CA GLY A 24 15.02 0.55 -9.36
C GLY A 24 15.14 1.77 -8.45
N ALA A 25 16.36 2.20 -8.09
CA ALA A 25 16.60 3.43 -7.36
C ALA A 25 16.18 4.70 -8.15
N VAL A 26 16.14 4.59 -9.48
CA VAL A 26 15.58 5.62 -10.36
C VAL A 26 14.93 4.94 -11.57
N MET A 27 13.78 5.46 -12.00
CA MET A 27 13.05 4.95 -13.17
C MET A 27 12.16 6.05 -13.73
N ARG A 28 11.75 5.94 -15.00
CA ARG A 28 10.76 6.85 -15.55
C ARG A 28 9.39 6.49 -14.98
N LEU A 29 8.59 7.52 -14.67
CA LEU A 29 7.25 7.32 -14.09
C LEU A 29 6.34 6.41 -14.94
N GLY A 30 6.47 6.48 -16.27
CA GLY A 30 5.70 5.67 -17.23
C GLY A 30 6.29 4.29 -17.54
N GLU A 31 7.47 3.96 -17.00
CA GLU A 31 8.07 2.61 -17.11
C GLU A 31 7.61 1.69 -15.97
N ARG A 32 6.83 2.19 -15.01
CA ARG A 32 6.14 1.32 -14.07
C ARG A 32 5.20 0.40 -14.86
N PRO A 33 5.32 -0.92 -14.75
CA PRO A 33 4.16 -1.76 -15.03
C PRO A 33 3.01 -1.21 -14.17
N ASN A 34 1.78 -1.21 -14.68
CA ASN A 34 0.61 -1.06 -13.82
C ASN A 34 0.55 -2.30 -12.92
N GLU A 35 1.41 -2.34 -11.89
CA GLU A 35 1.45 -3.43 -10.95
C GLU A 35 0.12 -3.42 -10.20
N PRO A 36 -0.59 -4.55 -10.18
CA PRO A 36 -1.81 -4.67 -9.40
C PRO A 36 -1.48 -4.29 -7.95
N ILE A 37 -2.19 -3.30 -7.41
CA ILE A 37 -2.06 -2.97 -6.00
C ILE A 37 -2.62 -4.16 -5.22
N GLU A 38 -1.79 -4.82 -4.42
CA GLU A 38 -2.28 -5.86 -3.53
C GLU A 38 -3.22 -5.24 -2.49
N VAL A 39 -4.32 -5.93 -2.19
CA VAL A 39 -5.35 -5.43 -1.28
C VAL A 39 -5.69 -6.44 -0.19
N ILE A 40 -6.17 -5.94 0.95
CA ILE A 40 -6.77 -6.72 2.03
C ILE A 40 -8.28 -6.43 2.02
N PRO A 41 -9.16 -7.44 1.81
CA PRO A 41 -10.60 -7.22 1.85
C PRO A 41 -11.05 -6.68 3.21
N THR A 42 -11.95 -5.71 3.21
CA THR A 42 -12.45 -5.07 4.45
C THR A 42 -13.39 -5.98 5.25
N GLY A 43 -13.96 -7.01 4.60
CA GLY A 43 -15.03 -7.83 5.15
C GLY A 43 -16.43 -7.32 4.82
N SER A 44 -16.53 -6.16 4.16
CA SER A 44 -17.77 -5.63 3.58
C SER A 44 -17.63 -5.52 2.06
N THR A 45 -18.34 -6.37 1.33
CA THR A 45 -18.33 -6.35 -0.15
C THR A 45 -18.72 -4.98 -0.70
N ALA A 46 -19.68 -4.31 -0.07
CA ALA A 46 -20.11 -2.98 -0.48
C ALA A 46 -18.99 -1.95 -0.34
N LEU A 47 -18.20 -2.02 0.73
CA LEU A 47 -17.07 -1.13 0.94
C LEU A 47 -15.90 -1.45 -0.01
N ASP A 48 -15.60 -2.73 -0.22
CA ASP A 48 -14.54 -3.16 -1.14
C ASP A 48 -14.80 -2.69 -2.58
N VAL A 49 -16.07 -2.74 -3.02
CA VAL A 49 -16.51 -2.17 -4.29
C VAL A 49 -16.39 -0.65 -4.30
N ALA A 50 -16.85 0.03 -3.24
CA ALA A 50 -16.81 1.49 -3.15
C ALA A 50 -15.37 2.05 -3.16
N LEU A 51 -14.39 1.30 -2.63
CA LEU A 51 -12.96 1.65 -2.67
C LEU A 51 -12.37 1.55 -4.09
N GLY A 52 -13.04 0.89 -5.03
CA GLY A 52 -12.64 0.77 -6.44
C GLY A 52 -11.46 -0.16 -6.72
N VAL A 53 -10.61 -0.40 -5.72
CA VAL A 53 -9.47 -1.31 -5.79
C VAL A 53 -9.76 -2.68 -5.16
N GLY A 54 -10.95 -2.89 -4.58
CA GLY A 54 -11.38 -4.17 -4.02
C GLY A 54 -10.98 -4.42 -2.56
N GLY A 55 -10.50 -3.40 -1.83
CA GLY A 55 -10.14 -3.50 -0.42
C GLY A 55 -9.13 -2.44 0.03
N LEU A 56 -8.51 -2.68 1.19
CA LEU A 56 -7.48 -1.80 1.74
C LEU A 56 -6.13 -2.02 1.02
N PRO A 57 -5.51 -0.98 0.44
CA PRO A 57 -4.27 -1.14 -0.33
C PRO A 57 -3.06 -1.43 0.56
N ARG A 58 -2.31 -2.50 0.25
CA ARG A 58 -1.06 -2.83 0.93
C ARG A 58 0.03 -1.79 0.65
N GLY A 59 0.94 -1.61 1.60
CA GLY A 59 2.03 -0.64 1.51
C GLY A 59 1.57 0.83 1.56
N ARG A 60 0.34 1.08 2.03
CA ARG A 60 -0.24 2.42 2.18
C ARG A 60 -0.82 2.59 3.57
N VAL A 61 -0.93 3.85 3.99
CA VAL A 61 -1.62 4.23 5.22
C VAL A 61 -3.11 4.41 4.91
N VAL A 62 -3.96 3.84 5.75
CA VAL A 62 -5.42 3.98 5.69
C VAL A 62 -5.89 4.54 7.02
N GLU A 63 -6.78 5.52 6.99
CA GLU A 63 -7.42 6.10 8.17
C GLU A 63 -8.90 5.74 8.18
N VAL A 64 -9.38 5.18 9.30
CA VAL A 64 -10.80 4.90 9.56
C VAL A 64 -11.23 5.76 10.74
N TYR A 65 -12.04 6.77 10.48
CA TYR A 65 -12.53 7.70 11.51
C TYR A 65 -14.07 7.71 11.55
N GLY A 66 -14.63 8.17 12.67
CA GLY A 66 -16.07 8.23 12.88
C GLY A 66 -16.46 8.28 14.36
N PRO A 67 -17.76 8.47 14.65
CA PRO A 67 -18.29 8.56 16.01
C PRO A 67 -17.93 7.36 16.90
N GLU A 68 -18.05 7.54 18.22
CA GLU A 68 -17.99 6.42 19.16
C GLU A 68 -19.04 5.36 18.78
N SER A 69 -18.70 4.08 18.96
CA SER A 69 -19.57 2.95 18.59
C SER A 69 -19.96 2.86 17.10
N SER A 70 -19.30 3.60 16.20
CA SER A 70 -19.56 3.50 14.76
C SER A 70 -18.98 2.24 14.08
N GLY A 71 -18.35 1.35 14.84
CA GLY A 71 -17.77 0.11 14.33
C GLY A 71 -16.35 0.22 13.74
N LYS A 72 -15.58 1.28 14.06
CA LYS A 72 -14.19 1.45 13.58
C LYS A 72 -13.32 0.24 13.89
N THR A 73 -13.24 -0.13 15.18
CA THR A 73 -12.47 -1.28 15.65
C THR A 73 -12.99 -2.57 15.03
N THR A 74 -14.31 -2.74 14.94
CA THR A 74 -14.94 -3.90 14.29
C THR A 74 -14.52 -4.04 12.82
N LEU A 75 -14.55 -2.96 12.04
CA LEU A 75 -14.10 -2.95 10.66
C LEU A 75 -12.61 -3.32 10.55
N THR A 76 -11.77 -2.73 11.43
CA THR A 76 -10.34 -3.04 11.50
C THR A 76 -10.11 -4.52 11.80
N LEU A 77 -10.83 -5.10 12.77
CA LEU A 77 -10.72 -6.51 13.12
C LEU A 77 -11.18 -7.43 11.98
N HIS A 78 -12.17 -7.05 11.19
CA HIS A 78 -12.55 -7.79 9.98
C HIS A 78 -11.43 -7.78 8.91
N ALA A 79 -10.81 -6.62 8.67
CA ALA A 79 -9.67 -6.54 7.76
C ALA A 79 -8.48 -7.37 8.27
N VAL A 80 -8.20 -7.33 9.58
CA VAL A 80 -7.19 -8.16 10.25
C VAL A 80 -7.48 -9.65 10.06
N ALA A 81 -8.72 -10.09 10.31
CA ALA A 81 -9.11 -11.48 10.12
C ALA A 81 -8.94 -11.95 8.66
N ASN A 82 -9.25 -11.09 7.68
CA ASN A 82 -9.03 -11.40 6.26
C ASN A 82 -7.54 -11.49 5.91
N ALA A 83 -6.71 -10.61 6.47
CA ALA A 83 -5.26 -10.70 6.31
C ALA A 83 -4.71 -12.00 6.91
N GLN A 84 -5.16 -12.41 8.09
CA GLN A 84 -4.79 -13.67 8.74
C GLN A 84 -5.26 -14.89 7.94
N LYS A 85 -6.49 -14.88 7.42
CA LYS A 85 -7.02 -15.95 6.54
C LYS A 85 -6.18 -16.14 5.27
N ALA A 86 -5.60 -15.06 4.75
CA ALA A 86 -4.67 -15.10 3.62
C ALA A 86 -3.24 -15.52 4.01
N GLY A 87 -3.01 -15.95 5.26
CA GLY A 87 -1.70 -16.36 5.78
C GLY A 87 -0.81 -15.20 6.24
N GLY A 88 -1.34 -13.99 6.31
CA GLY A 88 -0.61 -12.80 6.77
C GLY A 88 -0.46 -12.74 8.28
N GLN A 89 0.63 -12.12 8.73
CA GLN A 89 0.82 -11.73 10.12
C GLN A 89 0.31 -10.31 10.34
N VAL A 90 -0.25 -10.06 11.52
CA VAL A 90 -0.91 -8.81 11.88
C VAL A 90 -0.43 -8.38 13.26
N ALA A 91 -0.28 -7.08 13.45
CA ALA A 91 -0.04 -6.47 14.75
C ALA A 91 -1.19 -5.51 15.05
N PHE A 92 -1.77 -5.63 16.24
CA PHE A 92 -2.78 -4.71 16.73
C PHE A 92 -2.17 -3.91 17.89
N VAL A 93 -2.14 -2.59 17.75
CA VAL A 93 -1.65 -1.68 18.79
C VAL A 93 -2.86 -1.08 19.47
N ASP A 94 -3.26 -1.66 20.60
CA ASP A 94 -4.38 -1.15 21.39
C ASP A 94 -3.92 0.01 22.28
N ALA A 95 -4.05 1.24 21.76
CA ALA A 95 -3.81 2.44 22.55
C ALA A 95 -5.00 2.81 23.46
N GLU A 96 -6.22 2.33 23.14
CA GLU A 96 -7.45 2.66 23.86
C GLU A 96 -7.71 1.72 25.05
N HIS A 97 -6.93 0.63 25.18
CA HIS A 97 -7.06 -0.39 26.23
C HIS A 97 -8.49 -0.97 26.31
N ALA A 98 -9.13 -1.12 25.15
CA ALA A 98 -10.55 -1.45 25.03
C ALA A 98 -10.81 -2.66 24.14
N LEU A 99 -9.76 -3.36 23.68
CA LEU A 99 -9.92 -4.55 22.87
C LEU A 99 -10.35 -5.76 23.73
N ASP A 100 -11.48 -6.38 23.34
CA ASP A 100 -11.93 -7.65 23.90
C ASP A 100 -11.34 -8.82 23.08
N PRO A 101 -10.56 -9.72 23.68
CA PRO A 101 -9.94 -10.85 22.99
C PRO A 101 -10.82 -12.10 22.85
N GLU A 102 -11.97 -12.17 23.54
CA GLU A 102 -12.92 -13.31 23.46
C GLU A 102 -13.95 -13.14 22.32
#